data_AF-A0A819UBW4-F1
#
_entry.id   AF-A0A819UBW4-F1
#
_cell.length_a   1.000
_cell.length_b   1.000
_cell.length_c   1.000
_cell.angle_alpha   90.00
_cell.angle_beta   90.00
_cell.angle_gamma   90.00
#
_symmetry.space_group_name_H-M   'P 1'
#
loop_
_entity.id
_entity.type
_entity.pdbx_description
1 polymer ?
#
loop_
_entity_poly.entity_id
_entity_poly.type
_entity_poly.pdbx_seq_one_letter_code
_entity_poly.pdbx_strand_id
1 'polypeptide(L)'
;MSAYSNLLGLYPTSKEKLDLILSEIEQDNKWPEVLPWQPIPVHTVPKSIDYVMGVSECPYFFELVEEIRNTEQIQNISRDFRALYNKTSSWTNTFVLSQLQQIADFSFYYLFNSFETNKIIAGPIIGNIMENIENLILNESTGWKAKIYSGHDATIVPILSYFQANYIHQPVYCSTLFFDLYHIPG
;
A
#
# COMPACT_ATOMS: atom_id res chain seq x y z
N MET A 1 -5.30 -8.87 -5.18
CA MET A 1 -6.60 -9.33 -4.62
C MET A 1 -7.26 -8.27 -3.75
N SER A 2 -6.51 -7.55 -2.91
CA SER A 2 -7.05 -6.52 -2.01
C SER A 2 -8.00 -5.52 -2.67
N ALA A 3 -7.68 -5.01 -3.87
CA ALA A 3 -8.56 -4.11 -4.63
C ALA A 3 -9.96 -4.70 -4.88
N TYR A 4 -10.05 -5.93 -5.39
CA TYR A 4 -11.34 -6.58 -5.65
C TYR A 4 -12.13 -6.84 -4.36
N SER A 5 -11.46 -7.26 -3.29
CA SER A 5 -12.10 -7.47 -2.00
C SER A 5 -12.64 -6.16 -1.40
N ASN A 6 -11.91 -5.05 -1.55
CA ASN A 6 -12.37 -3.74 -1.13
C ASN A 6 -13.58 -3.28 -1.98
N LEU A 7 -13.49 -3.41 -3.30
CA LEU A 7 -14.58 -3.05 -4.23
C LEU A 7 -15.87 -3.85 -3.99
N LEU A 8 -15.76 -5.12 -3.59
CA LEU A 8 -16.91 -5.94 -3.21
C LEU A 8 -17.66 -5.34 -2.01
N GLY A 9 -16.94 -4.78 -1.04
CA GLY A 9 -17.54 -4.10 0.12
C GLY A 9 -18.04 -2.69 -0.20
N LEU A 10 -17.34 -1.96 -1.09
CA LEU A 10 -17.70 -0.59 -1.48
C LEU A 10 -18.92 -0.53 -2.39
N TYR A 11 -19.08 -1.53 -3.26
CA TYR A 11 -20.20 -1.68 -4.18
C TYR A 11 -20.92 -3.00 -3.92
N PRO A 12 -21.59 -3.13 -2.77
CA PRO A 12 -22.26 -4.37 -2.42
C PRO A 12 -23.45 -4.60 -3.35
N THR A 13 -23.77 -5.87 -3.52
CA THR A 13 -25.07 -6.27 -4.06
C THR A 13 -26.21 -5.71 -3.22
N SER A 14 -27.37 -5.42 -3.83
CA SER A 14 -28.58 -5.09 -3.06
C SER A 14 -28.89 -6.17 -2.02
N LYS A 15 -29.39 -5.74 -0.86
CA LYS A 15 -29.73 -6.62 0.26
C LYS A 15 -30.69 -7.74 -0.15
N GLU A 16 -31.69 -7.44 -0.98
CA GLU A 16 -32.67 -8.44 -1.44
C GLU A 16 -32.01 -9.59 -2.23
N LYS A 17 -31.02 -9.27 -3.08
CA LYS A 17 -30.28 -10.28 -3.84
C LYS A 17 -29.32 -11.09 -2.96
N LEU A 18 -28.78 -10.48 -1.91
CA LEU A 18 -27.96 -11.17 -0.91
C LEU A 18 -28.79 -12.16 -0.10
N ASP A 19 -29.96 -11.73 0.39
CA ASP A 19 -30.86 -12.57 1.20
C ASP A 19 -31.36 -13.78 0.40
N LEU A 20 -31.66 -13.59 -0.90
CA LEU A 20 -31.99 -14.68 -1.84
C LEU A 20 -30.91 -15.77 -1.88
N ILE A 21 -29.64 -15.37 -1.97
CA ILE A 21 -28.53 -16.32 -2.12
C ILE A 21 -28.17 -17.01 -0.82
N LEU A 22 -28.20 -16.28 0.28
CA LEU A 22 -27.97 -16.89 1.59
C LEU A 22 -29.01 -18.00 1.83
N SER A 23 -30.26 -17.79 1.42
CA SER A 23 -31.30 -18.81 1.50
C SER A 23 -31.04 -20.03 0.60
N GLU A 24 -30.47 -19.85 -0.60
CA GLU A 24 -30.10 -20.95 -1.51
C GLU A 24 -28.92 -21.77 -0.95
N ILE A 25 -27.91 -21.09 -0.40
CA ILE A 25 -26.74 -21.74 0.23
C ILE A 25 -27.16 -22.55 1.45
N GLU A 26 -28.02 -21.99 2.31
CA GLU A 26 -28.51 -22.65 3.53
C GLU A 26 -29.40 -23.86 3.24
N GLN A 27 -30.20 -23.82 2.17
CA GLN A 27 -31.09 -24.93 1.82
C GLN A 27 -30.37 -26.10 1.14
N ASP A 28 -29.47 -25.80 0.20
CA ASP A 28 -28.95 -26.81 -0.73
C ASP A 28 -27.46 -27.13 -0.51
N ASN A 29 -26.75 -26.41 0.37
CA ASN A 29 -25.29 -26.47 0.53
C ASN A 29 -24.55 -26.33 -0.82
N LYS A 30 -25.16 -25.66 -1.79
CA LYS A 30 -24.59 -25.42 -3.12
C LYS A 30 -24.15 -23.97 -3.22
N TRP A 31 -22.97 -23.77 -3.80
CA TRP A 31 -22.56 -22.44 -4.23
C TRP A 31 -23.49 -21.97 -5.36
N PRO A 32 -23.96 -20.71 -5.33
CA PRO A 32 -24.82 -20.17 -6.38
C PRO A 32 -24.07 -20.17 -7.72
N GLU A 33 -24.76 -20.55 -8.80
CA GLU A 33 -24.19 -20.54 -10.16
C GLU A 33 -23.89 -19.10 -10.63
N VAL A 34 -24.65 -18.12 -10.12
CA VAL A 34 -24.48 -16.70 -10.44
C VAL A 34 -24.35 -15.91 -9.14
N LEU A 35 -23.15 -15.42 -8.88
CA LEU A 35 -22.91 -14.46 -7.81
C LEU A 35 -23.42 -13.07 -8.27
N PRO A 36 -24.20 -12.35 -7.46
CA PRO A 36 -24.81 -11.09 -7.82
C PRO A 36 -23.82 -9.95 -7.55
N TRP A 37 -22.53 -10.22 -7.72
CA TRP A 37 -21.49 -9.23 -7.59
C TRP A 37 -21.43 -8.41 -8.86
N GLN A 38 -21.14 -7.12 -8.73
CA GLN A 38 -20.86 -6.28 -9.88
C GLN A 38 -19.37 -6.40 -10.22
N PRO A 39 -19.00 -6.85 -11.44
CA PRO A 39 -17.61 -6.80 -11.86
C PRO A 39 -17.19 -5.33 -12.01
N ILE A 40 -16.20 -4.92 -11.23
CA ILE A 40 -15.58 -3.60 -11.33
C ILE A 40 -14.17 -3.80 -11.87
N PRO A 41 -13.79 -3.12 -12.97
CA PRO A 41 -12.47 -3.28 -13.54
C PRO A 41 -11.40 -2.76 -12.57
N VAL A 42 -10.35 -3.56 -12.37
CA VAL A 42 -9.12 -3.16 -11.68
C VAL A 42 -8.02 -3.11 -12.72
N HIS A 43 -7.55 -1.90 -13.01
CA HIS A 43 -6.46 -1.70 -13.96
C HIS A 43 -5.11 -1.95 -13.29
N THR A 44 -4.19 -2.53 -14.05
CA THR A 44 -2.84 -2.82 -13.59
C THR A 44 -1.87 -2.75 -14.76
N VAL A 45 -0.60 -2.59 -14.46
CA VAL A 45 0.50 -2.64 -15.41
C VAL A 45 1.58 -3.58 -14.86
N PRO A 46 2.40 -4.21 -15.71
CA PRO A 46 3.56 -4.96 -15.26
C PRO A 46 4.52 -4.09 -14.44
N LYS A 47 5.08 -4.65 -13.36
CA LYS A 47 6.00 -3.94 -12.45
C LYS A 47 7.16 -3.23 -13.16
N SER A 48 7.69 -3.82 -14.24
CA SER A 48 8.82 -3.25 -15.00
C SER A 48 8.49 -1.93 -15.71
N ILE A 49 7.20 -1.64 -15.92
CA ILE A 49 6.72 -0.41 -16.55
C ILE A 49 5.79 0.39 -15.62
N ASP A 50 5.66 -0.02 -14.36
CA ASP A 50 4.90 0.71 -13.35
C ASP A 50 5.75 1.84 -12.79
N TYR A 51 5.61 3.03 -13.39
CA TYR A 51 6.31 4.23 -12.95
C TYR A 51 5.52 5.06 -11.92
N VAL A 52 4.26 4.69 -11.62
CA VAL A 52 3.40 5.45 -10.70
C VAL A 52 3.46 4.83 -9.31
N MET A 53 3.20 3.52 -9.21
CA MET A 53 3.13 2.78 -7.95
C MET A 53 4.36 1.92 -7.71
N GLY A 54 5.11 1.62 -8.77
CA GLY A 54 6.35 0.87 -8.73
C GLY A 54 7.58 1.76 -8.70
N VAL A 55 8.71 1.13 -8.39
CA VAL A 55 10.04 1.69 -8.68
C VAL A 55 10.50 1.02 -9.96
N SER A 56 10.45 1.75 -11.07
CA SER A 56 11.06 1.31 -12.33
C SER A 56 12.59 1.14 -12.15
N GLU A 57 13.26 0.50 -13.09
CA GLU A 57 14.73 0.34 -13.03
C GLU A 57 15.43 1.70 -12.97
N CYS A 58 15.81 2.11 -11.75
CA CYS A 58 16.43 3.39 -11.45
C CYS A 58 17.81 3.14 -10.82
N PRO A 59 18.91 3.26 -11.58
CA PRO A 59 20.27 3.04 -11.07
C PRO A 59 20.57 3.90 -9.84
N TYR A 60 20.16 5.17 -9.87
CA TYR A 60 20.35 6.10 -8.76
C TYR A 60 19.62 5.67 -7.49
N PHE A 61 18.41 5.11 -7.61
CA PHE A 61 17.70 4.54 -6.45
C PHE A 61 18.52 3.40 -5.82
N PHE A 62 19.07 2.50 -6.63
CA PHE A 62 19.88 1.39 -6.12
C PHE A 62 21.17 1.87 -5.45
N GLU A 63 21.81 2.91 -5.97
CA GLU A 63 22.97 3.55 -5.34
C GLU A 63 22.61 4.11 -3.95
N LEU A 64 21.52 4.86 -3.83
CA LEU A 64 21.04 5.39 -2.55
C LEU A 64 20.72 4.29 -1.53
N VAL A 65 20.07 3.21 -1.98
CA VAL A 65 19.77 2.06 -1.11
C VAL A 65 21.06 1.39 -0.63
N GLU A 66 22.06 1.24 -1.50
CA GLU A 66 23.37 0.70 -1.11
C GLU A 66 24.12 1.63 -0.14
N GLU A 67 24.06 2.94 -0.33
CA GLU A 67 24.62 3.92 0.61
C GLU A 67 23.98 3.78 2.00
N ILE A 68 22.63 3.74 2.07
CA ILE A 68 21.89 3.54 3.32
C ILE A 68 22.27 2.21 3.96
N ARG A 69 22.35 1.12 3.17
CA ARG A 69 22.72 -0.21 3.65
C ARG A 69 24.13 -0.25 4.26
N ASN A 70 25.04 0.59 3.77
CA ASN A 70 26.43 0.65 4.22
C ASN A 70 26.66 1.63 5.40
N THR A 71 25.63 2.31 5.88
CA THR A 71 25.72 3.15 7.09
C THR A 71 26.03 2.33 8.35
N GLU A 72 26.73 2.95 9.31
CA GLU A 72 27.10 2.30 10.57
C GLU A 72 25.87 1.82 11.34
N GLN A 73 24.79 2.59 11.33
CA GLN A 73 23.52 2.29 11.98
C GLN A 73 22.92 0.98 11.46
N ILE A 74 22.81 0.84 10.13
CA ILE A 74 22.25 -0.37 9.50
C ILE A 74 23.19 -1.56 9.67
N GLN A 75 24.51 -1.35 9.58
CA GLN A 75 25.50 -2.40 9.79
C GLN A 75 25.54 -2.90 11.24
N ASN A 76 25.37 -2.02 12.23
CA ASN A 76 25.26 -2.39 13.65
C ASN A 76 24.05 -3.30 13.86
N ILE A 77 22.88 -2.93 13.35
CA ILE A 77 21.65 -3.74 13.48
C ILE A 77 21.80 -5.09 12.77
N SER A 78 22.30 -5.09 11.54
CA SER A 78 22.55 -6.34 10.81
C SER A 78 23.46 -7.29 11.60
N ARG A 79 24.48 -6.75 12.30
CA ARG A 79 25.34 -7.53 13.19
C ARG A 79 24.60 -8.05 14.42
N ASP A 80 23.88 -7.18 15.13
CA ASP A 80 23.18 -7.51 16.37
C ASP A 80 22.15 -8.64 16.16
N PHE A 81 21.56 -8.69 14.97
CA PHE A 81 20.50 -9.64 14.65
C PHE A 81 20.92 -10.77 13.71
N ARG A 82 22.21 -10.84 13.36
CA ARG A 82 22.76 -11.90 12.51
C ARG A 82 22.41 -13.31 13.02
N ALA A 83 22.39 -13.47 14.35
CA ALA A 83 22.08 -14.74 14.99
C ALA A 83 20.61 -15.18 14.81
N LEU A 84 19.70 -14.25 14.51
CA LEU A 84 18.26 -14.52 14.33
C LEU A 84 17.92 -15.04 12.93
N TYR A 85 18.69 -14.68 11.90
CA TYR A 85 18.39 -15.05 10.51
C TYR A 85 18.40 -16.57 10.25
N ASN A 86 19.16 -17.34 11.03
CA ASN A 86 19.34 -18.79 10.83
C ASN A 86 18.45 -19.65 11.73
N LYS A 87 17.38 -19.10 12.29
CA LYS A 87 16.59 -19.74 13.35
C LYS A 87 15.16 -20.07 12.86
N THR A 88 14.59 -21.23 13.21
CA THR A 88 13.30 -21.81 12.72
C THR A 88 12.05 -21.56 13.59
N SER A 89 10.80 -21.77 13.19
CA SER A 89 9.62 -21.47 14.05
C SER A 89 9.60 -22.03 15.50
N SER A 90 10.41 -23.03 15.84
CA SER A 90 10.53 -23.60 17.20
C SER A 90 11.17 -22.70 18.28
N TRP A 91 11.94 -21.66 17.93
CA TRP A 91 12.53 -20.73 18.92
C TRP A 91 11.71 -19.43 19.08
N THR A 92 10.68 -19.24 18.26
CA THR A 92 9.92 -17.98 18.26
C THR A 92 8.93 -17.96 19.42
N ASN A 93 9.00 -16.91 20.23
CA ASN A 93 8.02 -16.55 21.24
C ASN A 93 7.67 -15.06 21.09
N THR A 94 6.73 -14.55 21.88
CA THR A 94 6.31 -13.14 21.81
C THR A 94 7.44 -12.14 22.03
N PHE A 95 8.41 -12.46 22.88
CA PHE A 95 9.59 -11.61 23.09
C PHE A 95 10.49 -11.56 21.85
N VAL A 96 10.77 -12.72 21.25
CA VAL A 96 11.52 -12.82 20.00
C VAL A 96 10.80 -12.09 18.86
N LEU A 97 9.48 -12.28 18.73
CA LEU A 97 8.69 -11.65 17.67
C LEU A 97 8.67 -10.13 17.82
N SER A 98 8.63 -9.60 19.05
CA SER A 98 8.70 -8.15 19.27
C SER A 98 10.08 -7.56 18.95
N GLN A 99 11.17 -8.31 19.17
CA GLN A 99 12.50 -7.92 18.70
C GLN A 99 12.56 -7.91 17.17
N LEU A 100 12.04 -8.96 16.52
CA LEU A 100 11.97 -9.03 15.05
C LEU A 100 11.15 -7.89 14.43
N GLN A 101 10.01 -7.54 15.04
CA GLN A 101 9.19 -6.43 14.57
C GLN A 101 9.93 -5.08 14.68
N GLN A 102 10.61 -4.81 15.79
CA GLN A 102 11.39 -3.57 15.96
C GLN A 102 12.49 -3.43 14.92
N ILE A 103 13.18 -4.53 14.58
CA ILE A 103 14.19 -4.54 13.52
C ILE A 103 13.57 -4.24 12.17
N ALA A 104 12.44 -4.90 11.88
CA ALA A 104 11.74 -4.74 10.63
C ALA A 104 11.29 -3.27 10.49
N ASP A 105 10.68 -2.69 11.53
CA ASP A 105 10.27 -1.28 11.57
C ASP A 105 11.46 -0.34 11.37
N PHE A 106 12.56 -0.56 12.09
CA PHE A 106 13.76 0.27 11.95
C PHE A 106 14.35 0.19 10.54
N SER A 107 14.51 -1.03 10.01
CA SER A 107 15.08 -1.25 8.68
C SER A 107 14.21 -0.60 7.60
N PHE A 108 12.89 -0.73 7.75
CA PHE A 108 11.91 -0.13 6.84
C PHE A 108 11.94 1.40 6.92
N TYR A 109 11.98 1.96 8.13
CA TYR A 109 12.07 3.39 8.34
C TYR A 109 13.31 3.98 7.67
N TYR A 110 14.50 3.41 7.86
CA TYR A 110 15.72 3.96 7.23
C TYR A 110 15.70 3.87 5.70
N LEU A 111 15.09 2.82 5.14
CA LEU A 111 14.98 2.65 3.69
C LEU A 111 14.02 3.68 3.06
N PHE A 112 12.96 4.06 3.77
CA PHE A 112 11.86 4.89 3.26
C PHE A 112 11.72 6.25 3.96
N ASN A 113 12.77 6.71 4.64
CA ASN A 113 12.78 8.01 5.32
C ASN A 113 13.95 8.91 4.90
N SER A 114 14.56 8.61 3.74
CA SER A 114 15.46 9.55 3.06
C SER A 114 14.66 10.41 2.08
N PHE A 115 14.96 11.71 2.07
CA PHE A 115 14.33 12.65 1.15
C PHE A 115 14.51 12.23 -0.32
N GLU A 116 15.72 11.78 -0.68
CA GLU A 116 16.06 11.40 -2.05
C GLU A 116 15.31 10.13 -2.50
N THR A 117 15.28 9.09 -1.65
CA THR A 117 14.55 7.85 -1.97
C THR A 117 13.05 8.13 -2.07
N ASN A 118 12.52 8.97 -1.20
CA ASN A 118 11.10 9.27 -1.17
C ASN A 118 10.68 10.14 -2.36
N LYS A 119 11.55 11.03 -2.83
CA LYS A 119 11.29 11.76 -4.08
C LYS A 119 11.17 10.81 -5.28
N ILE A 120 11.98 9.75 -5.33
CA ILE A 120 11.94 8.76 -6.41
C ILE A 120 10.69 7.87 -6.29
N ILE A 121 10.36 7.40 -5.09
CA ILE A 121 9.25 6.46 -4.88
C ILE A 121 7.89 7.17 -4.81
N ALA A 122 7.77 8.18 -3.95
CA ALA A 122 6.50 8.89 -3.72
C ALA A 122 6.24 10.00 -4.73
N GLY A 123 7.28 10.56 -5.34
CA GLY A 123 7.15 11.67 -6.29
C GLY A 123 6.20 11.38 -7.45
N PRO A 124 6.33 10.25 -8.17
CA PRO A 124 5.44 9.93 -9.28
C PRO A 124 3.97 9.78 -8.89
N ILE A 125 3.65 9.05 -7.81
CA ILE A 125 2.25 8.90 -7.35
C ILE A 125 1.68 10.23 -6.84
N ILE A 126 2.44 11.01 -6.08
CA ILE A 126 2.01 12.33 -5.60
C ILE A 126 1.80 13.27 -6.78
N GLY A 127 2.70 13.28 -7.75
CA GLY A 127 2.57 14.04 -8.99
C GLY A 127 1.30 13.68 -9.75
N ASN A 128 1.00 12.39 -9.88
CA ASN A 128 -0.23 11.93 -10.52
C ASN A 128 -1.49 12.35 -9.73
N ILE A 129 -1.46 12.26 -8.39
CA ILE A 129 -2.57 12.72 -7.54
C ILE A 129 -2.80 14.22 -7.73
N MET A 130 -1.75 15.03 -7.69
CA MET A 130 -1.82 16.48 -7.86
C MET A 130 -2.35 16.86 -9.25
N GLU A 131 -1.84 16.24 -10.31
CA GLU A 131 -2.34 16.44 -11.69
C GLU A 131 -3.84 16.13 -11.80
N ASN A 132 -4.31 15.05 -11.16
CA ASN A 132 -5.73 14.71 -11.15
C ASN A 132 -6.57 15.76 -10.41
N ILE A 133 -6.08 16.29 -9.28
CA ILE A 133 -6.75 17.34 -8.52
C ILE A 133 -6.81 18.64 -9.32
N GLU A 134 -5.71 19.04 -9.95
CA GLU A 134 -5.63 20.24 -10.78
C GLU A 134 -6.60 20.18 -11.96
N ASN A 135 -6.66 19.05 -12.68
CA ASN A 135 -7.59 18.86 -13.79
C ASN A 135 -9.06 18.95 -13.35
N LEU A 136 -9.39 18.44 -12.15
CA LEU A 136 -10.73 18.59 -11.58
C LEU A 136 -11.08 20.05 -11.26
N ILE A 137 -10.13 20.82 -10.71
CA ILE A 137 -10.31 22.25 -10.40
C ILE A 137 -10.51 23.08 -11.67
N LEU A 138 -9.80 22.75 -12.75
CA LEU A 138 -9.90 23.44 -14.03
C LEU A 138 -11.21 23.12 -14.80
N ASN A 139 -12.15 22.38 -14.19
CA ASN A 139 -13.42 21.95 -14.80
C ASN A 139 -13.25 21.16 -16.10
N GLU A 140 -12.09 20.55 -16.33
CA GLU A 140 -11.96 19.50 -17.30
C GLU A 140 -12.68 18.28 -16.71
N SER A 141 -13.92 18.06 -17.13
CA SER A 141 -14.72 16.93 -16.64
C SER A 141 -13.99 15.61 -16.87
N THR A 142 -13.27 15.13 -15.85
CA THR A 142 -12.57 13.85 -15.90
C THR A 142 -13.55 12.67 -15.87
N GLY A 143 -14.79 12.90 -15.40
CA GLY A 143 -15.84 11.88 -15.26
C GLY A 143 -15.70 10.98 -14.02
N TRP A 144 -14.59 11.07 -13.29
CA TRP A 144 -14.31 10.23 -12.11
C TRP A 144 -14.47 11.03 -10.82
N LYS A 145 -15.10 10.43 -9.80
CA LYS A 145 -15.28 11.03 -8.47
C LYS A 145 -14.30 10.52 -7.41
N ALA A 146 -13.64 9.39 -7.69
CA ALA A 146 -12.64 8.79 -6.81
C ALA A 146 -11.66 7.98 -7.65
N LYS A 147 -10.39 7.97 -7.23
CA LYS A 147 -9.35 7.06 -7.73
C LYS A 147 -8.80 6.27 -6.56
N ILE A 148 -8.76 4.94 -6.69
CA ILE A 148 -8.29 4.04 -5.64
C ILE A 148 -7.01 3.36 -6.12
N TYR A 149 -5.92 3.57 -5.39
CA TYR A 149 -4.63 2.95 -5.66
C TYR A 149 -4.39 1.82 -4.65
N SER A 150 -4.38 0.57 -5.12
CA SER A 150 -4.06 -0.59 -4.28
C SER A 150 -2.56 -0.85 -4.33
N GLY A 151 -1.83 -0.45 -3.29
CA GLY A 151 -0.37 -0.55 -3.22
C GLY A 151 0.15 -1.44 -2.09
N HIS A 152 1.39 -1.15 -1.68
CA HIS A 152 2.11 -1.84 -0.62
C HIS A 152 2.41 -0.89 0.56
N ASP A 153 2.90 -1.45 1.66
CA ASP A 153 3.55 -0.69 2.73
C ASP A 153 4.63 0.27 2.19
N ALA A 154 5.42 -0.20 1.23
CA ALA A 154 6.45 0.56 0.52
C ALA A 154 5.88 1.63 -0.42
N THR A 155 4.56 1.69 -0.62
CA THR A 155 3.88 2.82 -1.27
C THR A 155 3.47 3.86 -0.22
N ILE A 156 2.94 3.43 0.93
CA ILE A 156 2.38 4.31 1.96
C ILE A 156 3.46 5.08 2.71
N VAL A 157 4.53 4.40 3.17
CA VAL A 157 5.54 5.04 4.04
C VAL A 157 6.30 6.16 3.32
N PRO A 158 6.75 6.01 2.06
CA PRO A 158 7.40 7.11 1.35
C PRO A 158 6.50 8.33 1.18
N ILE A 159 5.19 8.15 0.97
CA ILE A 159 4.22 9.26 0.88
C ILE A 159 4.11 9.97 2.24
N LEU A 160 3.93 9.21 3.32
CA LEU A 160 3.88 9.77 4.68
C LEU A 160 5.16 10.53 5.05
N SER A 161 6.31 9.97 4.71
CA SER A 161 7.61 10.62 4.95
C SER A 161 7.81 11.85 4.06
N TYR A 162 7.36 11.83 2.80
CA TYR A 162 7.37 13.00 1.92
C TYR A 162 6.57 14.17 2.53
N PHE A 163 5.43 13.89 3.15
CA PHE A 163 4.63 14.88 3.89
C PHE A 163 5.12 15.15 5.32
N GLN A 164 6.27 14.60 5.71
CA GLN A 164 6.88 14.78 7.04
C GLN A 164 5.94 14.38 8.19
N ALA A 165 5.12 13.35 7.99
CA ALA A 165 4.14 12.88 8.96
C ALA A 165 4.75 12.10 10.16
N ASN A 166 6.08 11.96 10.22
CA ASN A 166 6.83 11.27 11.29
C ASN A 166 6.32 9.85 11.61
N TYR A 167 6.02 9.06 10.57
CA TYR A 167 5.56 7.68 10.72
C TYR A 167 6.76 6.71 10.74
N ILE A 168 6.98 6.07 11.89
CA ILE A 168 8.18 5.25 12.16
C ILE A 168 7.93 3.73 12.13
N HIS A 169 6.67 3.31 12.03
CA HIS A 169 6.28 1.90 12.04
C HIS A 169 5.96 1.42 10.63
N GLN A 170 5.97 0.11 10.41
CA GLN A 170 5.36 -0.43 9.19
C GLN A 170 3.83 -0.28 9.25
N PRO A 171 3.18 0.14 8.15
CA PRO A 171 1.73 0.19 8.07
C PRO A 171 1.12 -1.18 8.35
N VAL A 172 0.10 -1.23 9.21
CA VAL A 172 -0.68 -2.45 9.40
C VAL A 172 -1.45 -2.79 8.12
N TYR A 173 -1.83 -4.06 7.95
CA TYR A 173 -2.65 -4.48 6.82
C TYR A 173 -3.89 -3.60 6.64
N CYS A 174 -4.23 -3.34 5.37
CA CYS A 174 -5.35 -2.48 4.97
C CYS A 174 -5.21 -0.99 5.36
N SER A 175 -4.04 -0.53 5.81
CA SER A 175 -3.76 0.89 5.97
C SER A 175 -4.07 1.66 4.69
N THR A 176 -4.71 2.82 4.82
CA THR A 176 -5.22 3.61 3.68
C THR A 176 -4.91 5.08 3.90
N LEU A 177 -4.45 5.78 2.85
CA LEU A 177 -4.29 7.23 2.84
C LEU A 177 -5.45 7.86 2.06
N PHE A 178 -6.09 8.87 2.64
CA PHE A 178 -7.18 9.62 2.00
C PHE A 178 -6.67 11.01 1.60
N PHE A 179 -6.93 11.39 0.35
CA PHE A 179 -6.66 12.71 -0.21
C PHE A 179 -7.98 13.28 -0.72
N ASP A 180 -8.61 14.13 0.09
CA ASP A 180 -9.94 14.65 -0.17
C ASP A 180 -9.88 16.12 -0.63
N LEU A 181 -10.53 16.41 -1.77
CA LEU A 181 -10.67 17.77 -2.29
C LEU A 181 -12.03 18.34 -1.89
N TYR A 182 -12.03 19.46 -1.16
CA TYR A 182 -13.25 20.14 -0.72
C TYR A 182 -13.43 21.47 -1.45
N HIS A 183 -14.66 21.74 -1.90
CA HIS A 183 -15.08 23.08 -2.31
C HIS A 183 -15.68 23.80 -1.10
N ILE A 184 -15.06 24.91 -0.69
CA ILE A 184 -15.55 25.75 0.40
C ILE A 184 -16.34 26.90 -0.23
N PRO A 185 -17.67 26.95 -0.09
CA PRO A 185 -18.46 28.08 -0.56
C PRO A 185 -18.02 29.36 0.16
N GLY A 186 -17.80 30.43 -0.59
CA GLY A 186 -17.59 31.78 -0.06
C GLY A 186 -18.88 32.45 0.39
#